data_AF-A0A931UEU3-F1
#
_entry.id   AF-A0A931UEU3-F1
#
_cell.length_a   1.000
_cell.length_b   1.000
_cell.length_c   1.000
_cell.angle_alpha   90.00
_cell.angle_beta   90.00
_cell.angle_gamma   90.00
#
_symmetry.space_group_name_H-M   'P 1'
#
loop_
_entity.id
_entity.type
_entity.pdbx_description
1 polymer ?
#
loop_
_entity_poly.entity_id
_entity_poly.type
_entity_poly.pdbx_seq_one_letter_code
_entity_poly.pdbx_strand_id
1 'polypeptide(L)'
;WKDLLSASCFDAWRKLAEAEAKEFILPVEIWAKTLYELATTFHHWPKNRAKLVDVISPLYHGRVASFIDQTAEMKTVEAEQVVEEQAEVFEREKSYLLKIWDREEREPEEKGFFQRILRGWRP
;
A
#
# COMPACT_ATOMS: atom_id res chain seq x y z
N TRP A 1 -9.55 -4.08 -1.41
CA TRP A 1 -8.30 -4.77 -1.71
C TRP A 1 -8.29 -5.25 -3.15
N LYS A 2 -8.95 -6.37 -3.51
CA LYS A 2 -8.88 -6.95 -4.87
C LYS A 2 -9.37 -6.01 -5.99
N ASP A 3 -10.40 -5.22 -5.72
CA ASP A 3 -10.97 -4.29 -6.72
C ASP A 3 -10.22 -2.94 -6.78
N LEU A 4 -9.25 -2.69 -5.87
CA LEU A 4 -8.49 -1.44 -5.79
C LEU A 4 -7.03 -1.60 -6.23
N LEU A 5 -6.48 -2.80 -6.10
CA LEU A 5 -5.08 -3.07 -6.37
C LEU A 5 -4.92 -3.94 -7.62
N SER A 6 -3.81 -3.76 -8.32
CA SER A 6 -3.40 -4.69 -9.37
C SER A 6 -3.26 -6.12 -8.83
N ALA A 7 -3.43 -7.11 -9.71
CA ALA A 7 -3.31 -8.52 -9.32
C ALA A 7 -1.96 -8.82 -8.64
N SER A 8 -0.88 -8.22 -9.13
CA SER A 8 0.46 -8.35 -8.54
C SER A 8 0.55 -7.78 -7.12
N CYS A 9 0.02 -6.58 -6.89
CA CYS A 9 0.03 -5.96 -5.56
C CYS A 9 -0.86 -6.76 -4.61
N PHE A 10 -2.07 -7.12 -5.05
CA PHE A 10 -3.01 -7.91 -4.24
C PHE A 10 -2.44 -9.28 -3.86
N ASP A 11 -1.83 -10.01 -4.80
CA ASP A 11 -1.24 -11.32 -4.52
C ASP A 11 -0.06 -11.22 -3.55
N ALA A 12 0.75 -10.17 -3.62
CA ALA A 12 1.84 -9.93 -2.68
C ALA A 12 1.30 -9.67 -1.27
N TRP A 13 0.29 -8.81 -1.12
CA TRP A 13 -0.37 -8.57 0.17
C TRP A 13 -1.05 -9.81 0.73
N ARG A 14 -1.69 -10.63 -0.11
CA ARG A 14 -2.31 -11.89 0.34
C ARG A 14 -1.26 -12.84 0.91
N LYS A 15 -0.13 -13.02 0.21
CA LYS A 15 0.96 -13.89 0.69
C LYS A 15 1.54 -13.37 2.01
N LEU A 16 1.71 -12.06 2.15
CA LEU A 16 2.20 -11.45 3.39
C LEU A 16 1.21 -11.62 4.54
N ALA A 17 -0.10 -11.57 4.28
CA ALA A 17 -1.12 -11.81 5.29
C ALA A 17 -1.18 -13.28 5.78
N GLU A 18 -0.65 -14.21 4.98
CA GLU A 18 -0.53 -15.64 5.34
C GLU A 18 0.81 -15.97 6.03
N ALA A 19 1.78 -15.04 6.03
CA ALA A 19 3.08 -15.24 6.65
C ALA A 19 3.01 -15.17 8.18
N GLU A 20 3.95 -15.82 8.87
CA GLU A 20 4.12 -15.65 10.31
C GLU A 20 4.57 -14.22 10.62
N ALA A 21 4.10 -13.65 11.74
CA ALA A 21 4.40 -12.26 12.10
C ALA A 21 5.91 -11.94 12.11
N LYS A 22 6.74 -12.90 12.56
CA LYS A 22 8.21 -12.77 12.63
C LYS A 22 8.90 -12.77 11.25
N GLU A 23 8.20 -13.20 10.21
CA GLU A 23 8.69 -13.28 8.83
C GLU A 23 8.06 -12.19 7.94
N PHE A 24 7.29 -11.28 8.54
CA PHE A 24 6.61 -10.22 7.82
C PHE A 24 7.60 -9.16 7.35
N ILE A 25 8.08 -9.30 6.11
CA ILE A 25 8.89 -8.29 5.43
C ILE A 25 8.17 -7.87 4.16
N LEU A 26 7.64 -6.64 4.15
CA LEU A 26 6.96 -6.05 3.00
C LEU A 26 8.00 -5.50 2.02
N PRO A 27 8.10 -6.02 0.78
CA PRO A 27 9.00 -5.45 -0.21
C PRO A 27 8.63 -4.01 -0.55
N VAL A 28 9.63 -3.12 -0.61
CA VAL A 28 9.42 -1.68 -0.81
C VAL A 28 8.78 -1.40 -2.16
N GLU A 29 9.12 -2.15 -3.21
CA GLU A 29 8.49 -2.03 -4.53
C GLU A 29 6.98 -2.29 -4.49
N ILE A 30 6.54 -3.28 -3.69
CA ILE A 30 5.12 -3.59 -3.52
C ILE A 30 4.43 -2.46 -2.78
N TRP A 31 5.08 -1.92 -1.73
CA TRP A 31 4.57 -0.75 -1.02
C TRP A 31 4.44 0.47 -1.93
N ALA A 32 5.47 0.81 -2.70
CA ALA A 32 5.47 1.95 -3.62
C ALA A 32 4.35 1.83 -4.66
N LYS A 33 4.23 0.68 -5.32
CA LYS A 33 3.15 0.44 -6.31
C LYS A 33 1.77 0.49 -5.69
N THR A 34 1.61 -0.07 -4.49
CA THR A 34 0.34 -0.01 -3.75
C THR A 34 -0.05 1.42 -3.41
N LEU A 35 0.90 2.24 -2.92
CA LEU A 35 0.65 3.66 -2.67
C LEU A 35 0.31 4.42 -3.95
N TYR A 36 0.98 4.14 -5.07
CA TYR A 36 0.70 4.76 -6.35
C TYR A 36 -0.68 4.42 -6.90
N GLU A 37 -1.10 3.16 -6.78
CA GLU A 37 -2.46 2.73 -7.15
C GLU A 37 -3.51 3.45 -6.29
N LEU A 38 -3.34 3.47 -4.97
CA LEU A 38 -4.26 4.17 -4.07
C LEU A 38 -4.28 5.69 -4.28
N ALA A 39 -3.13 6.31 -4.54
CA ALA A 39 -3.02 7.73 -4.86
C ALA A 39 -3.73 8.07 -6.18
N THR A 40 -3.62 7.21 -7.18
CA THR A 40 -4.32 7.34 -8.46
C THR A 40 -5.83 7.20 -8.27
N THR A 41 -6.30 6.23 -7.49
CA THR A 41 -7.72 6.10 -7.17
C THR A 41 -8.23 7.32 -6.40
N PHE A 42 -7.44 7.84 -5.44
CA PHE A 42 -7.78 9.05 -4.70
C PHE A 42 -7.86 10.29 -5.59
N HIS A 43 -6.96 10.41 -6.56
CA HIS A 43 -6.96 11.48 -7.56
C HIS A 43 -8.30 11.52 -8.31
N HIS A 44 -8.77 10.36 -8.78
CA HIS A 44 -9.98 10.23 -9.60
C HIS A 44 -11.30 10.21 -8.82
N TRP A 45 -11.31 9.79 -7.56
CA TRP A 45 -12.55 9.67 -6.77
C TRP A 45 -12.83 10.97 -6.03
N PRO A 46 -13.86 11.76 -6.40
CA PRO A 46 -14.21 12.97 -5.67
C PRO A 46 -14.97 12.71 -4.36
N LYS A 47 -15.75 11.63 -4.23
CA LYS A 47 -16.71 11.46 -3.11
C LYS A 47 -16.17 10.57 -1.98
N ASN A 48 -15.49 9.48 -2.32
CA ASN A 48 -15.13 8.42 -1.37
C ASN A 48 -13.69 8.47 -0.85
N ARG A 49 -13.04 9.64 -0.90
CA ARG A 49 -11.65 9.84 -0.49
C ARG A 49 -11.35 9.42 0.95
N ALA A 50 -12.24 9.78 1.89
CA ALA A 50 -12.08 9.39 3.29
C ALA A 50 -12.04 7.88 3.47
N LYS A 51 -12.82 7.13 2.68
CA LYS A 51 -12.83 5.67 2.73
C LYS A 51 -11.57 5.04 2.14
N LEU A 52 -10.91 5.68 1.18
CA LEU A 52 -9.58 5.25 0.74
C LEU A 52 -8.54 5.42 1.84
N VAL A 53 -8.67 6.45 2.69
CA VAL A 53 -7.82 6.61 3.88
C VAL A 53 -8.05 5.50 4.91
N ASP A 54 -9.30 5.05 5.09
CA ASP A 54 -9.59 3.88 5.93
C ASP A 54 -8.93 2.60 5.37
N VAL A 55 -8.81 2.46 4.04
CA VAL A 55 -8.17 1.31 3.38
C VAL A 55 -6.66 1.34 3.50
N ILE A 56 -6.01 2.50 3.33
CA ILE A 56 -4.53 2.60 3.37
C ILE A 56 -3.99 2.46 4.80
N SER A 57 -4.74 2.87 5.82
CA SER A 57 -4.30 2.89 7.22
C SER A 57 -3.75 1.53 7.71
N PRO A 58 -4.46 0.39 7.58
CA PRO A 58 -3.90 -0.90 7.99
C PRO A 58 -2.69 -1.34 7.14
N LEU A 59 -2.58 -0.95 5.86
CA LEU A 59 -1.37 -1.24 5.09
C LEU A 59 -0.18 -0.46 5.57
N TYR A 60 -0.39 0.80 5.91
CA TYR A 60 0.65 1.65 6.45
C TYR A 60 1.18 1.08 7.75
N HIS A 61 0.31 0.57 8.63
CA HIS A 61 0.75 -0.15 9.82
C HIS A 61 1.57 -1.40 9.48
N GLY A 62 1.17 -2.17 8.46
CA GLY A 62 1.99 -3.27 7.94
C GLY A 62 3.37 -2.78 7.49
N ARG A 63 3.43 -1.70 6.70
CA ARG A 63 4.71 -1.10 6.28
C ARG A 63 5.58 -0.70 7.47
N VAL A 64 4.99 -0.05 8.48
CA VAL A 64 5.71 0.38 9.69
C VAL A 64 6.23 -0.83 10.47
N ALA A 65 5.41 -1.87 10.68
CA ALA A 65 5.83 -3.11 11.33
C ALA A 65 7.02 -3.75 10.60
N SER A 66 6.93 -3.89 9.28
CA SER A 66 8.05 -4.42 8.48
C SER A 66 9.31 -3.56 8.56
N PHE A 67 9.19 -2.23 8.69
CA PHE A 67 10.36 -1.37 8.87
C PHE A 67 10.98 -1.57 10.24
N ILE A 68 10.16 -1.61 11.30
CA ILE A 68 10.61 -1.86 12.67
C ILE A 68 11.38 -3.19 12.73
N ASP A 69 10.83 -4.25 12.17
CA ASP A 69 11.46 -5.58 12.15
C ASP A 69 12.78 -5.57 11.36
N GLN A 70 12.82 -4.88 10.22
CA GLN A 70 14.03 -4.74 9.40
C GLN A 70 15.15 -3.96 10.12
N THR A 71 14.79 -2.97 10.94
CA THR A 71 15.75 -2.08 11.61
C THR A 71 15.97 -2.38 13.09
N ALA A 72 15.39 -3.47 13.62
CA ALA A 72 15.35 -3.74 15.06
C ALA A 72 16.74 -3.78 15.73
N GLU A 73 17.73 -4.33 15.03
CA GLU A 73 19.12 -4.48 15.51
C GLU A 73 20.07 -3.44 14.90
N MET A 74 19.54 -2.44 14.17
CA MET A 74 20.32 -1.40 13.50
C MET A 74 20.55 -0.18 14.39
N LYS A 75 21.67 0.49 14.20
CA LYS A 75 21.87 1.84 14.72
C LYS A 75 21.05 2.84 13.92
N THR A 76 20.79 4.01 14.51
CA THR A 76 20.05 5.10 13.85
C THR A 76 20.58 5.42 12.45
N VAL A 77 21.90 5.53 12.27
CA VAL A 77 22.49 5.85 10.96
C VAL A 77 22.23 4.77 9.90
N GLU A 78 22.21 3.49 10.31
CA GLU A 78 21.91 2.37 9.40
C GLU A 78 20.42 2.35 9.04
N ALA A 79 19.54 2.66 10.01
CA ALA A 79 18.11 2.80 9.76
C ALA A 79 17.78 3.97 8.80
N GLU A 80 18.47 5.10 8.92
CA GLU A 80 18.35 6.22 7.96
C GLU A 80 18.76 5.80 6.55
N GLN A 81 19.80 4.97 6.41
CA GLN A 81 20.17 4.43 5.10
C GLN A 81 19.05 3.57 4.50
N VAL A 82 18.38 2.75 5.31
CA VAL A 82 17.21 1.99 4.87
C VAL A 82 16.05 2.91 4.44
N VAL A 83 15.90 4.10 5.03
CA VAL A 83 14.92 5.10 4.56
C VAL A 83 15.31 5.67 3.21
N GLU A 84 16.59 5.99 3.00
CA GLU A 84 17.10 6.50 1.72
C GLU A 84 16.94 5.47 0.60
N GLU A 85 17.32 4.21 0.85
CA GLU A 85 17.15 3.10 -0.11
C GLU A 85 15.68 2.92 -0.49
N GLN A 86 14.76 3.15 0.45
CA GLN A 86 13.33 3.16 0.11
C GLN A 86 12.94 4.32 -0.78
N ALA A 87 13.43 5.52 -0.50
CA ALA A 87 13.15 6.70 -1.32
C ALA A 87 13.59 6.46 -2.76
N GLU A 88 14.78 5.89 -2.97
CA GLU A 88 15.29 5.50 -4.29
C GLU A 88 14.36 4.52 -5.02
N VAL A 89 13.77 3.55 -4.30
CA VAL A 89 12.77 2.63 -4.88
C VAL A 89 11.55 3.41 -5.36
N PHE A 90 11.03 4.35 -4.57
CA PHE A 90 9.93 5.20 -5.02
C PHE A 90 10.33 5.99 -6.27
N GLU A 91 11.54 6.55 -6.30
CA GLU A 91 12.02 7.31 -7.46
C GLU A 91 12.05 6.47 -8.74
N ARG A 92 12.58 5.25 -8.66
CA ARG A 92 12.61 4.30 -9.78
C ARG A 92 11.21 3.93 -10.26
N GLU A 93 10.29 3.72 -9.33
CA GLU A 93 8.91 3.31 -9.64
C GLU A 93 8.03 4.50 -10.08
N LYS A 94 8.52 5.75 -10.10
CA LYS A 94 7.75 6.92 -10.61
C LYS A 94 7.19 6.70 -12.02
N SER A 95 7.91 5.96 -12.87
CA SER A 95 7.43 5.61 -14.21
C SER A 95 6.13 4.78 -14.19
N TYR A 96 5.96 3.92 -13.17
CA TYR A 96 4.72 3.18 -12.94
C TYR A 96 3.57 4.12 -12.57
N LEU A 97 3.80 5.06 -11.64
CA LEU A 97 2.81 6.07 -11.26
C LEU A 97 2.33 6.86 -12.48
N LEU A 98 3.25 7.42 -13.27
CA LEU A 98 2.89 8.19 -14.47
C LEU A 98 2.06 7.38 -15.47
N LYS A 99 2.33 6.07 -15.61
CA LYS A 99 1.58 5.18 -16.50
C LYS A 99 0.13 4.94 -16.03
N ILE A 100 -0.12 5.05 -14.73
CA ILE A 100 -1.45 4.82 -14.16
C ILE A 100 -2.20 6.13 -13.84
N TRP A 101 -1.49 7.25 -13.73
CA TRP A 101 -2.02 8.51 -13.20
C TRP A 101 -3.24 9.05 -13.93
N ASP A 102 -3.28 8.96 -15.26
CA ASP A 102 -4.39 9.45 -16.09
C ASP A 102 -5.32 8.33 -16.57
N ARG A 103 -5.23 7.12 -15.98
CA ARG A 103 -6.17 6.04 -16.32
C ARG A 103 -7.55 6.40 -15.80
N GLU A 104 -8.54 6.44 -16.69
CA GLU A 104 -9.93 6.65 -16.29
C GLU A 104 -10.39 5.56 -15.31
N GLU A 105 -10.48 5.90 -14.03
CA GLU A 105 -11.08 5.07 -13.00
C GLU A 105 -12.47 5.60 -12.64
N ARG A 106 -13.50 4.78 -12.84
CA ARG A 106 -14.86 5.12 -12.42
C ARG A 106 -14.99 4.89 -10.92
N GLU A 107 -15.39 5.94 -10.22
CA GLU A 107 -15.79 5.84 -8.82
C GLU A 107 -17.05 4.95 -8.71
N PRO A 108 -16.99 3.82 -7.97
CA PRO A 108 -18.14 2.95 -7.79
C PRO A 108 -19.21 3.65 -6.94
N GLU A 109 -20.47 3.36 -7.20
CA GLU A 109 -21.54 3.79 -6.30
C GLU A 109 -21.31 3.17 -4.91
N GLU A 110 -21.40 4.01 -3.87
CA GLU A 110 -20.99 3.68 -2.50
C GLU A 110 -21.69 2.41 -1.96
N LYS A 111 -22.94 2.14 -2.41
CA LYS A 111 -23.78 1.06 -1.89
C LYS A 111 -23.08 -0.30 -1.98
N GLY A 112 -22.54 -0.73 -0.85
CA GLY A 112 -21.94 -2.05 -0.65
C GLY A 112 -20.49 -2.22 -1.15
N PHE A 113 -19.89 -1.25 -1.84
CA PHE A 113 -18.49 -1.36 -2.30
C PHE A 113 -17.52 -1.45 -1.11
N PHE A 114 -17.52 -0.44 -0.24
CA PHE A 114 -16.64 -0.44 0.94
C PHE A 114 -17.04 -1.49 1.96
N GLN A 115 -18.32 -1.88 2.01
CA GLN A 115 -18.76 -2.99 2.86
C GLN A 115 -18.14 -4.32 2.41
N ARG A 116 -17.90 -4.53 1.12
CA ARG A 116 -17.14 -5.68 0.60
C ARG A 116 -15.64 -5.54 0.85
N ILE A 117 -15.09 -4.35 0.64
CA ILE A 117 -13.65 -4.08 0.78
C ILE A 117 -13.18 -4.20 2.24
N LEU A 118 -13.96 -3.67 3.17
CA LEU A 118 -13.67 -3.65 4.61
C LEU A 118 -14.30 -4.82 5.36
N ARG A 119 -14.88 -5.80 4.64
CA ARG A 119 -15.53 -6.96 5.26
C ARG A 119 -14.48 -7.75 6.06
N GLY A 120 -14.58 -7.72 7.38
CA GLY A 120 -13.66 -8.42 8.29
C GLY A 120 -12.67 -7.53 9.01
N TRP A 121 -12.60 -6.23 8.68
CA TRP A 121 -11.81 -5.25 9.45
C TRP A 121 -12.60 -4.74 10.65
N ARG A 122 -12.01 -4.81 11.85
CA ARG A 122 -12.51 -4.15 13.07
C ARG A 122 -11.40 -3.22 13.58
N PRO A 123 -11.68 -1.92 13.82
CA PRO A 123 -10.71 -0.99 14.41
C PRO A 123 -10.21 -1.44 15.77
#